data_AF-A0A954LUE8-F1
#
_entry.id   AF-A0A954LUE8-F1
#
_cell.length_a   1.000
_cell.length_b   1.000
_cell.length_c   1.000
_cell.angle_alpha   90.00
_cell.angle_beta   90.00
_cell.angle_gamma   90.00
#
_symmetry.space_group_name_H-M   'P 1'
#
loop_
_entity.id
_entity.type
_entity.pdbx_description
1 polymer ?
#
loop_
_entity_poly.entity_id
_entity_poly.type
_entity_poly.pdbx_seq_one_letter_code
_entity_poly.pdbx_strand_id
1 'polypeptide(L)'
;MEREKLFWTALMLLGGLFLAGRAAMVGNGRVYVQAETIAETDAGPVVHHRGVPPSQRSEANVSLSWPRTIGLWVAAFCTLGIMSFVLGDNPFYKLMESIFVGVSAAYLMVAGFWDELVQNLFKSIVPGLMRNSFLPGLEEGLQPDLTYLAPLLMSIMMLWRLAPKGAWIARWPLAFFIGATAGFRLVSYLESDFVQQINNTILPLIVYTADESFDVWGSLRNSLVVVGVLLGLVYFFFSVPHRGVVGGLARGGVWLLMITFGASFGYTVMGRIALLADRLQFLFDDWLWLIDPTMQRMGM
;
A
#
# COMPACT_ATOMS: atom_id res chain seq x y z
N MET A 1 7.11 -26.08 -37.23
CA MET A 1 6.45 -25.16 -36.30
C MET A 1 5.05 -25.72 -36.05
N GLU A 2 4.74 -26.15 -34.84
CA GLU A 2 3.44 -26.78 -34.52
C GLU A 2 2.29 -25.82 -34.86
N ARG A 3 1.20 -26.33 -35.46
CA ARG A 3 0.06 -25.51 -35.92
C ARG A 3 -0.50 -24.60 -34.82
N GLU A 4 -0.37 -25.04 -33.57
CA GLU A 4 -0.73 -24.28 -32.37
C GLU A 4 0.11 -23.01 -32.20
N LYS A 5 1.44 -23.08 -32.36
CA LYS A 5 2.32 -21.90 -32.27
C LYS A 5 1.98 -20.88 -33.36
N LEU A 6 1.68 -21.37 -34.57
CA LEU A 6 1.32 -20.52 -35.71
C LEU A 6 -0.01 -19.80 -35.45
N PHE A 7 -1.02 -20.51 -34.92
CA PHE A 7 -2.29 -19.92 -34.51
C PHE A 7 -2.11 -18.83 -33.44
N TRP A 8 -1.37 -19.10 -32.37
CA TRP A 8 -1.10 -18.11 -31.31
C TRP A 8 -0.33 -16.89 -31.82
N THR A 9 0.67 -17.08 -32.68
CA THR A 9 1.40 -15.95 -33.29
C THR A 9 0.50 -15.12 -34.21
N ALA A 10 -0.39 -15.75 -34.97
CA ALA A 10 -1.33 -15.04 -35.83
C ALA A 10 -2.37 -14.25 -35.01
N LEU A 11 -2.88 -14.84 -33.93
CA LEU A 11 -3.79 -14.18 -33.01
C LEU A 11 -3.14 -12.96 -32.33
N MET A 12 -1.89 -13.11 -31.87
CA MET A 12 -1.12 -12.00 -31.28
C MET A 12 -0.81 -10.89 -32.29
N LEU A 13 -0.48 -11.24 -33.54
CA LEU A 13 -0.24 -10.26 -34.60
C LEU A 13 -1.51 -9.51 -35.00
N LEU A 14 -2.64 -10.21 -35.13
CA LEU A 14 -3.93 -9.60 -35.43
C LEU A 14 -4.42 -8.72 -34.27
N GLY A 15 -4.27 -9.19 -33.03
CA GLY A 15 -4.54 -8.40 -31.83
C GLY A 15 -3.66 -7.15 -31.74
N GLY A 16 -2.36 -7.30 -31.99
CA GLY A 16 -1.42 -6.17 -32.03
C GLY A 16 -1.75 -5.16 -33.12
N LEU A 17 -2.09 -5.61 -34.33
CA LEU A 17 -2.53 -4.75 -35.43
C LEU A 17 -3.85 -4.04 -35.11
N PHE A 18 -4.80 -4.74 -34.48
CA PHE A 18 -6.06 -4.14 -34.02
C PHE A 18 -5.81 -3.04 -32.98
N LEU A 19 -4.96 -3.31 -31.99
CA LEU A 19 -4.61 -2.32 -30.97
C LEU A 19 -3.85 -1.13 -31.56
N ALA A 20 -2.93 -1.35 -32.50
CA ALA A 20 -2.21 -0.28 -33.19
C ALA A 20 -3.15 0.57 -34.06
N GLY A 21 -4.06 -0.06 -34.81
CA GLY A 21 -5.09 0.63 -35.59
C GLY A 21 -6.02 1.46 -34.70
N ARG A 22 -6.41 0.91 -33.54
CA ARG A 22 -7.24 1.63 -32.56
C ARG A 22 -6.48 2.78 -31.90
N ALA A 23 -5.20 2.60 -31.56
CA ALA A 23 -4.36 3.68 -31.03
C ALA A 23 -4.21 4.83 -32.05
N ALA A 24 -4.11 4.51 -33.34
CA ALA A 24 -4.05 5.52 -34.41
C ALA A 24 -5.39 6.26 -34.62
N MET A 25 -6.52 5.55 -34.54
CA MET A 25 -7.84 6.16 -34.80
C MET A 25 -8.47 6.84 -33.59
N VAL A 26 -8.35 6.25 -32.40
CA VAL A 26 -9.00 6.71 -31.16
C VAL A 26 -8.04 7.53 -30.28
N GLY A 27 -6.73 7.31 -30.42
CA GLY A 27 -5.70 8.01 -29.65
C GLY A 27 -5.33 7.33 -28.32
N ASN A 28 -5.69 6.06 -28.16
CA ASN A 28 -5.49 5.29 -26.92
C ASN A 28 -4.03 5.31 -26.44
N GLY A 29 -3.84 5.31 -25.13
CA GLY A 29 -2.52 5.33 -24.51
C GLY A 29 -1.81 6.69 -24.59
N ARG A 30 -2.55 7.80 -24.70
CA ARG A 30 -2.03 9.18 -24.64
C ARG A 30 -2.57 9.91 -23.42
N VAL A 31 -1.72 10.64 -22.71
CA VAL A 31 -2.13 11.40 -21.51
C VAL A 31 -2.14 12.89 -21.82
N TYR A 32 -3.32 13.50 -21.64
CA TYR A 32 -3.54 14.93 -21.84
C TYR A 32 -3.50 15.67 -20.50
N VAL A 33 -2.96 16.88 -20.53
CA VAL A 33 -2.72 17.70 -19.34
C VAL A 33 -3.12 19.13 -19.62
N GLN A 34 -3.82 19.75 -18.67
CA GLN A 34 -4.08 21.18 -18.64
C GLN A 34 -3.16 21.86 -17.64
N ALA A 35 -2.57 22.98 -18.06
CA ALA A 35 -1.80 23.85 -17.20
C ALA A 35 -2.77 24.72 -16.38
N GLU A 36 -2.74 24.57 -15.07
CA GLU A 36 -3.52 25.36 -14.12
C GLU A 36 -2.55 26.14 -13.22
N THR A 37 -2.66 27.47 -13.18
CA THR A 37 -1.83 28.31 -12.32
C THR A 37 -2.41 28.28 -10.90
N ILE A 38 -1.71 27.62 -9.97
CA ILE A 38 -2.20 27.45 -8.59
C ILE A 38 -1.91 28.69 -7.74
N ALA A 39 -0.77 29.35 -7.97
CA ALA A 39 -0.39 30.57 -7.27
C ALA A 39 0.54 31.42 -8.12
N GLU A 40 0.35 32.74 -8.10
CA GLU A 40 1.28 33.70 -8.69
C GLU A 40 2.26 34.13 -7.58
N THR A 41 3.52 33.70 -7.69
CA THR A 41 4.57 34.04 -6.71
C THR A 41 5.49 35.09 -7.32
N ASP A 42 6.21 35.88 -6.51
CA ASP A 42 7.19 36.87 -6.98
C ASP A 42 8.31 36.28 -7.88
N ALA A 43 8.47 34.95 -7.89
CA ALA A 43 9.40 34.20 -8.75
C ALA A 43 8.77 33.66 -10.06
N GLY A 44 7.48 33.93 -10.31
CA GLY A 44 6.71 33.48 -11.47
C GLY A 44 5.47 32.64 -11.10
N PRO A 45 4.58 32.36 -12.08
CA PRO A 45 3.39 31.55 -11.86
C PRO A 45 3.77 30.09 -11.59
N VAL A 46 3.28 29.53 -10.48
CA VAL A 46 3.38 28.09 -10.18
C VAL A 46 2.32 27.36 -11.01
N VAL A 47 2.78 26.80 -12.13
CA VAL A 47 1.93 26.04 -13.06
C VAL A 47 1.89 24.58 -12.65
N HIS A 48 0.71 24.08 -12.32
CA HIS A 48 0.46 22.67 -12.08
C HIS A 48 -0.22 22.03 -13.28
N HIS A 49 0.23 20.83 -13.59
CA HIS A 49 -0.21 20.07 -14.74
C HIS A 49 -1.25 19.03 -14.32
N ARG A 50 -2.54 19.40 -14.39
CA ARG A 50 -3.66 18.50 -14.07
C ARG A 50 -3.92 17.53 -15.22
N GLY A 51 -4.09 16.24 -14.92
CA GLY A 51 -4.51 15.24 -15.91
C GLY A 51 -5.95 15.47 -16.34
N VAL A 52 -6.19 15.52 -17.65
CA VAL A 52 -7.49 15.84 -18.23
C VAL A 52 -8.03 14.62 -18.99
N PRO A 53 -9.33 14.31 -18.88
CA PRO A 53 -9.91 13.22 -19.63
C PRO A 53 -9.84 13.46 -21.15
N PRO A 54 -9.72 12.39 -21.97
CA PRO A 54 -9.66 12.49 -23.42
C PRO A 54 -10.83 13.23 -24.07
N SER A 55 -12.00 13.30 -23.44
CA SER A 55 -13.17 14.07 -23.93
C SER A 55 -12.90 15.58 -24.04
N GLN A 56 -12.08 16.13 -23.15
CA GLN A 56 -11.76 17.56 -23.09
C GLN A 56 -10.49 17.92 -23.88
N ARG A 57 -9.99 16.99 -24.73
CA ARG A 57 -8.78 17.18 -25.54
C ARG A 57 -8.79 18.40 -26.47
N SER A 58 -9.97 18.95 -26.77
CA SER A 58 -10.17 20.11 -27.66
C SER A 58 -10.29 21.43 -26.91
N GLU A 59 -10.24 21.42 -25.57
CA GLU A 59 -10.30 22.64 -24.77
C GLU A 59 -8.99 23.44 -24.85
N ALA A 60 -9.10 24.77 -24.70
CA ALA A 60 -7.94 25.64 -24.64
C ALA A 60 -7.05 25.26 -23.44
N ASN A 61 -5.73 25.31 -23.64
CA ASN A 61 -4.68 24.96 -22.66
C ASN A 61 -4.49 23.47 -22.35
N VAL A 62 -5.10 22.56 -23.13
CA VAL A 62 -4.82 21.12 -23.04
C VAL A 62 -3.68 20.74 -23.98
N SER A 63 -2.63 20.12 -23.44
CA SER A 63 -1.47 19.66 -24.20
C SER A 63 -1.17 18.18 -23.93
N LEU A 64 -0.53 17.51 -24.89
CA LEU A 64 -0.07 16.13 -24.72
C LEU A 64 1.15 16.11 -23.80
N SER A 65 1.06 15.37 -22.70
CA SER A 65 2.20 15.14 -21.82
C SER A 65 2.98 13.90 -22.27
N TRP A 66 4.09 14.12 -22.96
CA TRP A 66 5.02 13.05 -23.34
C TRP A 66 5.54 12.27 -22.13
N PRO A 67 5.98 12.89 -21.01
CA PRO A 67 6.47 12.15 -19.85
C PRO A 67 5.41 11.22 -19.25
N ARG A 68 4.17 11.70 -19.08
CA ARG A 68 3.06 10.88 -18.54
C ARG A 68 2.63 9.78 -19.50
N THR A 69 2.67 10.06 -20.80
CA THR A 69 2.38 9.07 -21.84
C THR A 69 3.43 7.96 -21.82
N ILE A 70 4.72 8.29 -21.83
CA ILE A 70 5.79 7.30 -21.72
C ILE A 70 5.65 6.50 -20.42
N GLY A 71 5.38 7.17 -19.30
CA GLY A 71 5.12 6.53 -18.01
C GLY A 71 3.97 5.52 -18.04
N LEU A 72 2.85 5.87 -18.70
CA LEU A 72 1.70 4.98 -18.89
C LEU A 72 2.09 3.71 -19.66
N TRP A 73 2.85 3.85 -20.76
CA TRP A 73 3.32 2.72 -21.55
C TRP A 73 4.31 1.85 -20.78
N VAL A 74 5.28 2.44 -20.08
CA VAL A 74 6.21 1.71 -19.22
C VAL A 74 5.44 0.92 -18.15
N ALA A 75 4.47 1.56 -17.47
CA ALA A 75 3.65 0.90 -16.47
C ALA A 75 2.81 -0.25 -17.04
N ALA A 76 2.24 -0.09 -18.24
CA ALA A 76 1.51 -1.14 -18.94
C ALA A 76 2.42 -2.33 -19.29
N PHE A 77 3.61 -2.09 -19.84
CA PHE A 77 4.57 -3.15 -20.14
C PHE A 77 5.06 -3.88 -18.89
N CYS A 78 5.35 -3.15 -17.81
CA CYS A 78 5.72 -3.76 -16.52
C CYS A 78 4.57 -4.63 -15.96
N THR A 79 3.33 -4.14 -16.03
CA THR A 79 2.14 -4.88 -15.56
C THR A 79 1.94 -6.15 -16.38
N LEU A 80 2.01 -6.07 -17.71
CA LEU A 80 1.94 -7.23 -18.59
C LEU A 80 3.09 -8.22 -18.36
N GLY A 81 4.30 -7.72 -18.11
CA GLY A 81 5.45 -8.57 -17.87
C GLY A 81 5.39 -9.31 -16.54
N ILE A 82 4.86 -8.69 -15.49
CA ILE A 82 4.54 -9.40 -14.25
C ILE A 82 3.43 -10.42 -14.51
N MET A 83 2.34 -10.04 -15.18
CA MET A 83 1.23 -10.95 -15.51
C MET A 83 1.64 -12.13 -16.40
N SER A 84 2.75 -12.02 -17.14
CA SER A 84 3.33 -13.14 -17.90
C SER A 84 3.69 -14.35 -17.04
N PHE A 85 3.75 -14.23 -15.70
CA PHE A 85 3.96 -15.37 -14.81
C PHE A 85 2.89 -16.46 -14.98
N VAL A 86 1.67 -16.09 -15.38
CA VAL A 86 0.57 -17.03 -15.62
C VAL A 86 0.90 -18.00 -16.75
N LEU A 87 1.75 -17.58 -17.70
CA LEU A 87 2.21 -18.39 -18.83
C LEU A 87 3.41 -19.29 -18.49
N GLY A 88 3.86 -19.31 -17.23
CA GLY A 88 5.03 -20.05 -16.76
C GLY A 88 6.31 -19.21 -16.71
N ASP A 89 7.47 -19.89 -16.64
CA ASP A 89 8.79 -19.27 -16.53
C ASP A 89 9.22 -18.57 -17.83
N ASN A 90 9.01 -17.26 -17.93
CA ASN A 90 9.41 -16.42 -19.07
C ASN A 90 10.60 -15.51 -18.70
N PRO A 91 11.64 -15.37 -19.54
CA PRO A 91 12.68 -14.33 -19.38
C PRO A 91 12.12 -12.92 -19.15
N PHE A 92 10.99 -12.59 -19.78
CA PHE A 92 10.33 -11.29 -19.62
C PHE A 92 9.80 -11.07 -18.20
N TYR A 93 9.21 -12.11 -17.58
CA TYR A 93 8.77 -12.05 -16.19
C TYR A 93 9.97 -11.84 -15.24
N LYS A 94 11.04 -12.61 -15.40
CA LYS A 94 12.27 -12.49 -14.58
C LYS A 94 12.92 -11.11 -14.69
N LEU A 95 12.88 -10.51 -15.88
CA LEU A 95 13.34 -9.14 -16.09
C LEU A 95 12.47 -8.15 -15.27
N MET A 96 11.15 -8.23 -15.37
CA MET A 96 10.27 -7.34 -14.62
C MET A 96 10.37 -7.54 -13.11
N GLU A 97 10.54 -8.78 -12.64
CA GLU A 97 10.78 -9.10 -11.24
C GLU A 97 12.07 -8.44 -10.73
N SER A 98 13.18 -8.58 -11.47
CA SER A 98 14.46 -7.97 -11.08
C SER A 98 14.43 -6.43 -11.10
N ILE A 99 13.74 -5.83 -12.08
CA ILE A 99 13.50 -4.38 -12.12
C ILE A 99 12.67 -3.96 -10.90
N PHE A 100 11.57 -4.67 -10.61
CA PHE A 100 10.69 -4.33 -9.49
C PHE A 100 11.42 -4.40 -8.15
N VAL A 101 12.17 -5.47 -7.90
CA VAL A 101 12.96 -5.64 -6.67
C VAL A 101 14.07 -4.60 -6.58
N GLY A 102 14.77 -4.32 -7.68
CA GLY A 102 15.84 -3.32 -7.73
C GLY A 102 15.34 -1.90 -7.47
N VAL A 103 14.25 -1.49 -8.12
CA VAL A 103 13.62 -0.17 -7.91
C VAL A 103 13.08 -0.05 -6.49
N SER A 104 12.46 -1.11 -5.95
CA SER A 104 11.97 -1.10 -4.56
C SER A 104 13.10 -0.92 -3.54
N ALA A 105 14.21 -1.63 -3.72
CA ALA A 105 15.39 -1.50 -2.87
C ALA A 105 16.03 -0.10 -2.99
N ALA A 106 16.13 0.43 -4.21
CA ALA A 106 16.65 1.77 -4.45
C ALA A 106 15.76 2.86 -3.83
N TYR A 107 14.43 2.74 -3.97
CA TYR A 107 13.48 3.65 -3.34
C TYR A 107 13.62 3.66 -1.83
N LEU A 108 13.64 2.48 -1.19
CA LEU A 108 13.82 2.38 0.26
C LEU A 108 15.16 2.95 0.73
N MET A 109 16.23 2.78 -0.05
CA MET A 109 17.53 3.36 0.26
C MET A 109 17.50 4.89 0.19
N VAL A 110 16.89 5.46 -0.86
CA VAL A 110 16.78 6.92 -1.03
C VAL A 110 15.87 7.53 0.04
N ALA A 111 14.71 6.92 0.29
CA ALA A 111 13.79 7.34 1.34
C ALA A 111 14.46 7.27 2.72
N GLY A 112 15.08 6.14 3.05
CA GLY A 112 15.82 6.00 4.31
C GLY A 112 16.98 7.00 4.45
N PHE A 113 17.69 7.33 3.37
CA PHE A 113 18.72 8.36 3.41
C PHE A 113 18.13 9.74 3.71
N TRP A 114 17.07 10.15 3.03
CA TRP A 114 16.48 11.48 3.22
C TRP A 114 15.68 11.61 4.51
N ASP A 115 14.88 10.61 4.85
CA ASP A 115 14.00 10.66 6.02
C ASP A 115 14.78 10.38 7.32
N GLU A 116 15.61 9.33 7.34
CA GLU A 116 16.29 8.93 8.58
C GLU A 116 17.64 9.64 8.79
N LEU A 117 18.49 9.69 7.76
CA LEU A 117 19.81 10.32 7.94
C LEU A 117 19.72 11.85 7.86
N VAL A 118 19.09 12.40 6.83
CA VAL A 118 19.04 13.86 6.65
C VAL A 118 18.04 14.48 7.64
N GLN A 119 16.77 14.06 7.61
CA GLN A 119 15.71 14.71 8.39
C GLN A 119 15.70 14.33 9.88
N ASN A 120 15.97 13.08 10.26
CA ASN A 120 15.94 12.69 11.69
C ASN A 120 17.30 12.87 12.38
N LEU A 121 18.39 12.42 11.76
CA LEU A 121 19.72 12.41 12.38
C LEU A 121 20.45 13.76 12.22
N PHE A 122 20.76 14.17 10.99
CA PHE A 122 21.60 15.34 10.75
C PHE A 122 20.92 16.67 11.08
N LYS A 123 19.60 16.79 10.86
CA LYS A 123 18.81 17.94 11.33
C LYS A 123 19.00 18.18 12.83
N SER A 124 19.02 17.11 13.63
CA SER A 124 19.11 17.19 15.09
C SER A 124 20.54 17.45 15.59
N ILE A 125 21.56 16.88 14.92
CA ILE A 125 22.97 17.04 15.32
C ILE A 125 23.55 18.37 14.83
N VAL A 126 23.28 18.78 13.58
CA VAL A 126 23.87 20.00 12.99
C VAL A 126 22.82 20.83 12.23
N PRO A 127 21.84 21.42 12.95
CA PRO A 127 20.74 22.16 12.33
C PRO A 127 21.20 23.32 11.44
N GLY A 128 22.25 24.04 11.85
CA GLY A 128 22.78 25.18 11.09
C GLY A 128 23.34 24.82 9.71
N LEU A 129 24.08 23.71 9.59
CA LEU A 129 24.61 23.26 8.29
C LEU A 129 23.52 22.70 7.38
N MET A 130 22.57 21.97 7.97
CA MET A 130 21.45 21.38 7.22
C MET A 130 20.53 22.46 6.66
N ARG A 131 20.28 23.53 7.43
CA ARG A 131 19.51 24.68 6.95
C ARG A 131 20.10 25.32 5.71
N ASN A 132 21.42 25.52 5.70
CA ASN A 132 22.10 26.20 4.61
C ASN A 132 22.23 25.34 3.33
N SER A 133 22.24 24.02 3.47
CA SER A 133 22.55 23.11 2.35
C SER A 133 21.34 22.34 1.82
N PHE A 134 20.55 21.75 2.71
CA PHE A 134 19.57 20.70 2.34
C PHE A 134 18.14 21.00 2.80
N LEU A 135 17.94 21.81 3.84
CA LEU A 135 16.64 22.05 4.49
C LEU A 135 16.42 23.55 4.79
N PRO A 136 16.24 24.40 3.76
CA PRO A 136 16.17 25.86 3.92
C PRO A 136 14.98 26.35 4.77
N GLY A 137 13.93 25.53 4.92
CA GLY A 137 12.72 25.84 5.70
C GLY A 137 12.79 25.53 7.20
N LEU A 138 13.97 25.24 7.77
CA LEU A 138 14.11 24.96 9.21
C LEU A 138 13.97 26.22 10.06
N GLU A 139 13.29 26.10 11.21
CA GLU A 139 13.11 27.16 12.19
C GLU A 139 14.45 27.69 12.74
N GLU A 140 14.54 29.01 12.94
CA GLU A 140 15.73 29.65 13.49
C GLU A 140 15.86 29.35 14.99
N GLY A 141 17.03 28.88 15.43
CA GLY A 141 17.33 28.68 16.85
C GLY A 141 17.25 27.23 17.33
N LEU A 142 17.09 26.24 16.44
CA LEU A 142 17.17 24.83 16.81
C LEU A 142 18.55 24.53 17.42
N GLN A 143 18.57 24.08 18.67
CA GLN A 143 19.82 23.72 19.35
C GLN A 143 20.24 22.30 18.95
N PRO A 144 21.54 22.05 18.75
CA PRO A 144 22.06 20.70 18.55
C PRO A 144 21.69 19.76 19.68
N ASP A 145 20.99 18.67 19.38
CA ASP A 145 20.75 17.59 20.33
C ASP A 145 21.81 16.51 20.18
N LEU A 146 22.76 16.50 21.12
CA LEU A 146 23.87 15.56 21.18
C LEU A 146 23.41 14.12 21.47
N THR A 147 22.18 13.90 21.93
CA THR A 147 21.61 12.56 22.15
C THR A 147 21.63 11.73 20.86
N TYR A 148 21.46 12.38 19.70
CA TYR A 148 21.47 11.73 18.38
C TYR A 148 22.87 11.23 17.94
N LEU A 149 23.93 11.54 18.69
CA LEU A 149 25.25 10.96 18.49
C LEU A 149 25.27 9.45 18.78
N ALA A 150 24.46 8.98 19.73
CA ALA A 150 24.38 7.56 20.05
C ALA A 150 23.77 6.73 18.87
N PRO A 151 22.63 7.12 18.27
CA PRO A 151 22.15 6.53 17.02
C PRO A 151 23.16 6.60 15.86
N LEU A 152 23.89 7.71 15.71
CA LEU A 152 24.93 7.84 14.68
C LEU A 152 26.04 6.79 14.89
N LEU A 153 26.53 6.65 16.12
CA LEU A 153 27.55 5.66 16.47
C LEU A 153 27.05 4.24 16.19
N MET A 154 25.82 3.91 16.59
CA MET A 154 25.22 2.61 16.33
C MET A 154 25.04 2.34 14.83
N SER A 155 24.69 3.36 14.05
CA SER A 155 24.55 3.25 12.59
C SER A 155 25.90 2.96 11.93
N ILE A 156 26.96 3.66 12.34
CA ILE A 156 28.32 3.41 11.86
C ILE A 156 28.79 2.00 12.26
N MET A 157 28.55 1.57 13.49
CA MET A 157 28.86 0.22 13.97
C MET A 157 28.16 -0.87 13.13
N MET A 158 26.97 -0.59 12.61
CA MET A 158 26.23 -1.55 11.77
C MET A 158 26.88 -1.77 10.40
N LEU A 159 27.65 -0.79 9.88
CA LEU A 159 28.38 -0.93 8.62
C LEU A 159 29.47 -2.01 8.66
N TRP A 160 29.97 -2.37 9.86
CA TRP A 160 30.92 -3.48 10.02
C TRP A 160 30.36 -4.85 9.63
N ARG A 161 29.04 -4.95 9.41
CA ARG A 161 28.43 -6.15 8.83
C ARG A 161 28.85 -6.39 7.38
N LEU A 162 29.23 -5.33 6.65
CA LEU A 162 29.71 -5.42 5.26
C LEU A 162 31.18 -5.84 5.19
N ALA A 163 31.93 -5.70 6.29
CA ALA A 163 33.33 -6.09 6.36
C ALA A 163 33.48 -7.59 6.65
N PRO A 164 34.40 -8.31 5.99
CA PRO A 164 34.64 -9.74 6.25
C PRO A 164 35.24 -10.00 7.64
N LYS A 165 35.79 -8.98 8.30
CA LYS A 165 36.36 -9.04 9.65
C LYS A 165 35.71 -7.97 10.53
N GLY A 166 35.36 -8.35 11.78
CA GLY A 166 34.79 -7.41 12.75
C GLY A 166 33.27 -7.40 12.87
N ALA A 167 32.56 -8.41 12.35
CA ALA A 167 31.10 -8.53 12.42
C ALA A 167 30.52 -8.56 13.86
N TRP A 168 31.35 -8.74 14.89
CA TRP A 168 30.92 -8.65 16.29
C TRP A 168 30.53 -7.23 16.70
N ILE A 169 31.11 -6.19 16.07
CA ILE A 169 30.80 -4.77 16.35
C ILE A 169 29.34 -4.48 15.99
N ALA A 170 28.87 -5.01 14.85
CA ALA A 170 27.49 -4.86 14.41
C ALA A 170 26.45 -5.59 15.30
N ARG A 171 26.89 -6.46 16.23
CA ARG A 171 25.99 -7.16 17.16
C ARG A 171 25.41 -6.23 18.23
N TRP A 172 26.13 -5.17 18.62
CA TRP A 172 25.65 -4.22 19.62
C TRP A 172 24.44 -3.41 19.14
N PRO A 173 24.49 -2.75 17.96
CA PRO A 173 23.29 -2.12 17.37
C PRO A 173 22.15 -3.11 17.18
N LEU A 174 22.44 -4.34 16.75
CA LEU A 174 21.41 -5.36 16.52
C LEU A 174 20.72 -5.78 17.83
N ALA A 175 21.49 -5.98 18.91
CA ALA A 175 20.95 -6.30 20.23
C ALA A 175 20.06 -5.17 20.76
N PHE A 176 20.50 -3.92 20.61
CA PHE A 176 19.69 -2.76 20.95
C PHE A 176 18.41 -2.69 20.13
N PHE A 177 18.49 -2.84 18.81
CA PHE A 177 17.34 -2.80 17.91
C PHE A 177 16.32 -3.89 18.24
N ILE A 178 16.77 -5.14 18.46
CA ILE A 178 15.89 -6.26 18.84
C ILE A 178 15.27 -6.01 20.22
N GLY A 179 16.06 -5.60 21.21
CA GLY A 179 15.58 -5.33 22.57
C GLY A 179 14.56 -4.19 22.61
N ALA A 180 14.84 -3.08 21.94
CA ALA A 180 13.92 -1.95 21.82
C ALA A 180 12.63 -2.35 21.09
N THR A 181 12.74 -3.04 19.95
CA THR A 181 11.57 -3.50 19.18
C THR A 181 10.72 -4.47 20.00
N ALA A 182 11.32 -5.41 20.71
CA ALA A 182 10.61 -6.35 21.57
C ALA A 182 9.91 -5.61 22.73
N GLY A 183 10.58 -4.63 23.35
CA GLY A 183 10.00 -3.79 24.39
C GLY A 183 8.79 -2.98 23.90
N PHE A 184 8.94 -2.28 22.78
CA PHE A 184 7.83 -1.53 22.16
C PHE A 184 6.67 -2.44 21.77
N ARG A 185 6.95 -3.60 21.19
CA ARG A 185 5.93 -4.59 20.81
C ARG A 185 5.20 -5.14 22.02
N LEU A 186 5.89 -5.41 23.13
CA LEU A 186 5.27 -5.88 24.36
C LEU A 186 4.28 -4.86 24.92
N VAL A 187 4.69 -3.59 25.02
CA VAL A 187 3.82 -2.52 25.52
C VAL A 187 2.66 -2.27 24.55
N SER A 188 2.94 -2.19 23.24
CA SER A 188 1.92 -1.98 22.21
C SER A 188 0.89 -3.11 22.20
N TYR A 189 1.32 -4.36 22.37
CA TYR A 189 0.42 -5.51 22.47
C TYR A 189 -0.45 -5.43 23.74
N LEU A 190 0.13 -5.08 24.89
CA LEU A 190 -0.65 -4.93 26.13
C LEU A 190 -1.68 -3.81 26.02
N GLU A 191 -1.31 -2.66 25.46
CA GLU A 191 -2.22 -1.52 25.34
C GLU A 191 -3.25 -1.72 24.23
N SER A 192 -2.79 -2.01 23.01
CA SER A 192 -3.64 -2.06 21.81
C SER A 192 -4.36 -3.38 21.62
N ASP A 193 -3.77 -4.51 22.01
CA ASP A 193 -4.46 -5.80 21.86
C ASP A 193 -5.17 -6.15 23.15
N PHE A 194 -4.50 -6.14 24.30
CA PHE A 194 -5.15 -6.61 25.53
C PHE A 194 -6.16 -5.60 26.10
N VAL A 195 -5.75 -4.36 26.39
CA VAL A 195 -6.62 -3.37 27.04
C VAL A 195 -7.71 -2.87 26.08
N GLN A 196 -7.36 -2.49 24.85
CA GLN A 196 -8.36 -2.01 23.89
C GLN A 196 -9.36 -3.10 23.48
N GLN A 197 -8.98 -4.39 23.33
CA GLN A 197 -9.97 -5.43 23.03
C GLN A 197 -10.95 -5.63 24.19
N ILE A 198 -10.49 -5.54 25.44
CA ILE A 198 -11.38 -5.55 26.61
C ILE A 198 -12.32 -4.34 26.56
N ASN A 199 -11.78 -3.13 26.37
CA ASN A 199 -12.57 -1.91 26.30
C ASN A 199 -13.63 -1.97 25.17
N ASN A 200 -13.24 -2.44 23.98
CA ASN A 200 -14.12 -2.62 22.82
C ASN A 200 -15.23 -3.66 23.05
N THR A 201 -15.12 -4.49 24.09
CA THR A 201 -16.15 -5.46 24.46
C THR A 201 -17.10 -4.91 25.55
N ILE A 202 -16.77 -3.78 26.19
CA ILE A 202 -17.65 -3.08 27.15
C ILE A 202 -18.64 -2.21 26.35
N LEU A 203 -19.58 -2.86 25.68
CA LEU A 203 -20.59 -2.20 24.85
C LEU A 203 -21.96 -2.21 25.55
N PRO A 204 -22.77 -1.13 25.42
CA PRO A 204 -24.14 -1.14 25.88
C PRO A 204 -24.95 -2.14 25.04
N LEU A 205 -25.60 -3.10 25.71
CA LEU A 205 -26.44 -4.12 25.07
C LEU A 205 -27.74 -3.53 24.50
N ILE A 206 -28.21 -2.43 25.09
CA ILE A 206 -29.41 -1.69 24.68
C ILE A 206 -28.94 -0.30 24.29
N VAL A 207 -29.07 0.03 23.01
CA VAL A 207 -28.64 1.28 22.40
C VAL A 207 -29.88 2.13 22.11
N TYR A 208 -29.84 3.39 22.54
CA TYR A 208 -30.83 4.40 22.20
C TYR A 208 -30.22 5.41 21.25
N THR A 209 -30.97 5.84 20.23
CA THR A 209 -30.59 6.89 19.29
C THR A 209 -30.65 8.26 19.97
N ALA A 210 -30.04 9.28 19.35
CA ALA A 210 -30.10 10.67 19.83
C ALA A 210 -31.54 11.19 20.03
N ASP A 211 -32.50 10.63 19.29
CA ASP A 211 -33.93 10.96 19.39
C ASP A 211 -34.68 10.13 20.46
N GLU A 212 -33.95 9.50 21.39
CA GLU A 212 -34.47 8.61 22.46
C GLU A 212 -35.21 7.35 21.95
N SER A 213 -35.22 7.10 20.65
CA SER A 213 -35.77 5.88 20.05
C SER A 213 -34.85 4.67 20.25
N PHE A 214 -35.44 3.48 20.41
CA PHE A 214 -34.69 2.23 20.51
C PHE A 214 -34.02 1.85 19.18
N ASP A 215 -32.69 1.78 19.15
CA ASP A 215 -31.94 1.31 18.00
C ASP A 215 -31.79 -0.23 18.07
N VAL A 216 -32.70 -0.90 17.37
CA VAL A 216 -32.71 -2.37 17.27
C VAL A 216 -31.41 -2.88 16.66
N TRP A 217 -30.88 -2.21 15.64
CA TRP A 217 -29.72 -2.70 14.89
C TRP A 217 -28.42 -2.51 15.67
N GLY A 218 -28.25 -1.33 16.30
CA GLY A 218 -27.14 -1.06 17.20
C GLY A 218 -27.10 -2.02 18.40
N SER A 219 -28.26 -2.25 19.02
CA SER A 219 -28.40 -3.20 20.14
C SER A 219 -28.10 -4.64 19.72
N LEU A 220 -28.62 -5.07 18.56
CA LEU A 220 -28.34 -6.41 18.02
C LEU A 220 -26.85 -6.61 17.74
N ARG A 221 -26.20 -5.64 17.08
CA ARG A 221 -24.76 -5.68 16.79
C ARG A 221 -23.93 -5.82 18.07
N ASN A 222 -24.19 -4.97 19.07
CA ASN A 222 -23.43 -4.97 20.32
C ASN A 222 -23.64 -6.28 21.10
N SER A 223 -24.90 -6.76 21.15
CA SER A 223 -25.23 -8.04 21.80
C SER A 223 -24.54 -9.23 21.13
N LEU A 224 -24.50 -9.25 19.79
CA LEU A 224 -23.84 -10.30 19.03
C LEU A 224 -22.33 -10.35 19.32
N VAL A 225 -21.69 -9.19 19.42
CA VAL A 225 -20.26 -9.09 19.78
C VAL A 225 -20.02 -9.66 21.19
N VAL A 226 -20.77 -9.19 22.19
CA VAL A 226 -20.59 -9.62 23.58
C VAL A 226 -20.86 -11.13 23.73
N VAL A 227 -21.95 -11.63 23.16
CA VAL A 227 -22.28 -13.06 23.18
C VAL A 227 -21.22 -13.86 22.42
N GLY A 228 -20.73 -13.36 21.29
CA GLY A 228 -19.69 -14.01 20.51
C GLY A 228 -18.38 -14.17 21.30
N VAL A 229 -17.95 -13.12 22.00
CA VAL A 229 -16.77 -13.18 22.87
C VAL A 229 -16.98 -14.20 24.00
N LEU A 230 -18.14 -14.20 24.66
CA LEU A 230 -18.45 -15.17 25.72
C LEU A 230 -18.43 -16.61 25.21
N LEU A 231 -19.05 -16.89 24.06
CA LEU A 231 -19.04 -18.22 23.45
C LEU A 231 -17.61 -18.65 23.05
N GLY A 232 -16.80 -17.74 22.53
CA GLY A 232 -15.39 -17.97 22.22
C GLY A 232 -14.57 -18.29 23.47
N LEU A 233 -14.75 -17.54 24.56
CA LEU A 233 -14.10 -17.79 25.84
C LEU A 233 -14.48 -19.17 26.39
N VAL A 234 -15.76 -19.54 26.35
CA VAL A 234 -16.22 -20.88 26.79
C VAL A 234 -15.59 -22.01 25.97
N TYR A 235 -15.38 -21.81 24.67
CA TYR A 235 -14.69 -22.78 23.82
C TYR A 235 -13.21 -22.95 24.21
N PHE A 236 -12.47 -21.85 24.42
CA PHE A 236 -11.05 -21.89 24.79
C PHE A 236 -10.80 -22.15 26.28
N PHE A 237 -11.83 -22.14 27.11
CA PHE A 237 -11.72 -22.42 28.54
C PHE A 237 -11.58 -23.93 28.80
N PHE A 238 -10.35 -24.43 28.74
CA PHE A 238 -10.03 -25.86 28.91
C PHE A 238 -10.16 -26.38 30.35
N SER A 239 -10.32 -25.49 31.33
CA SER A 239 -10.40 -25.86 32.75
C SER A 239 -11.71 -26.52 33.16
N VAL A 240 -12.75 -26.46 32.32
CA VAL A 240 -14.05 -27.11 32.57
C VAL A 240 -14.34 -28.12 31.47
N PRO A 241 -14.74 -29.36 31.81
CA PRO A 241 -15.08 -30.36 30.80
C PRO A 241 -16.31 -29.91 30.01
N HIS A 242 -16.19 -29.88 28.68
CA HIS A 242 -17.25 -29.50 27.74
C HIS A 242 -18.38 -30.53 27.64
N ARG A 243 -19.14 -30.73 28.72
CA ARG A 243 -20.32 -31.62 28.79
C ARG A 243 -21.60 -30.82 29.05
N GLY A 244 -22.74 -31.32 28.57
CA GLY A 244 -24.06 -30.69 28.77
C GLY A 244 -24.17 -29.29 28.14
N VAL A 245 -24.69 -28.32 28.90
CA VAL A 245 -24.92 -26.93 28.45
C VAL A 245 -23.62 -26.24 28.03
N VAL A 246 -22.53 -26.43 28.78
CA VAL A 246 -21.21 -25.86 28.47
C VAL A 246 -20.67 -26.41 27.15
N GLY A 247 -20.92 -27.69 26.85
CA GLY A 247 -20.59 -28.30 25.56
C GLY A 247 -21.39 -27.71 24.39
N GLY A 248 -22.67 -27.36 24.62
CA GLY A 248 -23.51 -26.67 23.64
C GLY A 248 -23.03 -25.25 23.34
N LEU A 249 -22.71 -24.48 24.39
CA LEU A 249 -22.17 -23.12 24.27
C LEU A 249 -20.80 -23.13 23.57
N ALA A 250 -19.91 -24.06 23.93
CA ALA A 250 -18.62 -24.21 23.26
C ALA A 250 -18.78 -24.60 21.78
N ARG A 251 -19.76 -25.44 21.43
CA ARG A 251 -20.09 -25.72 20.03
C ARG A 251 -20.55 -24.46 19.29
N GLY A 252 -21.36 -23.62 19.93
CA GLY A 252 -21.72 -22.31 19.40
C GLY A 252 -20.50 -21.42 19.16
N GLY A 253 -19.55 -21.41 20.10
CA GLY A 253 -18.25 -20.75 19.95
C GLY A 253 -17.45 -21.27 18.75
N VAL A 254 -17.40 -22.58 18.53
CA VAL A 254 -16.75 -23.18 17.35
C VAL A 254 -17.38 -22.67 16.06
N TRP A 255 -18.72 -22.69 15.95
CA TRP A 255 -19.41 -22.19 14.75
C TRP A 255 -19.08 -20.72 14.50
N LEU A 256 -19.13 -19.90 15.55
CA LEU A 256 -18.81 -18.49 15.45
C LEU A 256 -17.36 -18.26 15.00
N LEU A 257 -16.39 -18.98 15.58
CA LEU A 257 -14.98 -18.92 15.17
C LEU A 257 -14.75 -19.39 13.74
N MET A 258 -15.44 -20.44 13.29
CA MET A 258 -15.33 -20.91 11.90
C MET A 258 -15.90 -19.88 10.91
N ILE A 259 -16.99 -19.20 11.26
CA ILE A 259 -17.56 -18.13 10.45
C ILE A 259 -16.60 -16.93 10.38
N THR A 260 -16.05 -16.48 11.52
CA THR A 260 -15.14 -15.33 11.54
C THR A 260 -13.81 -15.63 10.84
N PHE A 261 -13.23 -16.82 11.04
CA PHE A 261 -12.03 -17.23 10.29
C PHE A 261 -12.31 -17.39 8.80
N GLY A 262 -13.47 -17.94 8.43
CA GLY A 262 -13.91 -18.04 7.03
C GLY A 262 -14.07 -16.66 6.38
N ALA A 263 -14.66 -15.70 7.08
CA ALA A 263 -14.79 -14.32 6.63
C ALA A 263 -13.41 -13.64 6.47
N SER A 264 -12.51 -13.80 7.43
CA SER A 264 -11.14 -13.27 7.35
C SER A 264 -10.37 -13.86 6.17
N PHE A 265 -10.46 -15.17 5.94
CA PHE A 265 -9.89 -15.81 4.76
C PHE A 265 -10.50 -15.24 3.47
N GLY A 266 -11.82 -15.16 3.39
CA GLY A 266 -12.55 -14.57 2.26
C GLY A 266 -12.12 -13.12 1.96
N TYR A 267 -11.91 -12.31 2.99
CA TYR A 267 -11.43 -10.93 2.85
C TYR A 267 -10.04 -10.87 2.22
N THR A 268 -9.13 -11.76 2.59
CA THR A 268 -7.79 -11.80 1.97
C THR A 268 -7.85 -12.21 0.49
N VAL A 269 -8.73 -13.14 0.13
CA VAL A 269 -8.94 -13.55 -1.27
C VAL A 269 -9.55 -12.41 -2.07
N MET A 270 -10.59 -11.76 -1.53
CA MET A 270 -11.23 -10.61 -2.16
C MET A 270 -10.23 -9.46 -2.37
N GLY A 271 -9.37 -9.18 -1.38
CA GLY A 271 -8.32 -8.18 -1.51
C GLY A 271 -7.35 -8.47 -2.66
N ARG A 272 -6.94 -9.73 -2.85
CA ARG A 272 -6.08 -10.12 -3.98
C ARG A 272 -6.80 -9.99 -5.33
N ILE A 273 -8.07 -10.40 -5.40
CA ILE A 273 -8.88 -10.26 -6.62
C ILE A 273 -9.10 -8.77 -6.94
N ALA A 274 -9.33 -7.92 -5.94
CA ALA A 274 -9.48 -6.48 -6.11
C ALA A 274 -8.19 -5.85 -6.67
N LEU A 275 -7.01 -6.23 -6.16
CA LEU A 275 -5.74 -5.76 -6.71
C LEU A 275 -5.55 -6.21 -8.17
N LEU A 276 -5.93 -7.44 -8.51
CA LEU A 276 -5.90 -7.93 -9.89
C LEU A 276 -6.88 -7.14 -10.78
N ALA A 277 -8.11 -6.92 -10.31
CA ALA A 277 -9.13 -6.15 -11.01
C ALA A 277 -8.67 -4.72 -11.27
N ASP A 278 -8.03 -4.08 -10.29
CA ASP A 278 -7.44 -2.75 -10.43
C ASP A 278 -6.34 -2.71 -11.50
N ARG A 279 -5.48 -3.75 -11.58
CA ARG A 279 -4.48 -3.85 -12.66
C ARG A 279 -5.12 -4.10 -14.04
N LEU A 280 -6.21 -4.87 -14.11
CA LEU A 280 -6.97 -5.06 -15.34
C LEU A 280 -7.70 -3.77 -15.76
N GLN A 281 -8.26 -3.05 -14.80
CA GLN A 281 -8.87 -1.74 -15.04
C GLN A 281 -7.83 -0.76 -15.56
N PHE A 282 -6.64 -0.68 -14.96
CA PHE A 282 -5.55 0.13 -15.50
C PHE A 282 -5.20 -0.23 -16.96
N LEU A 283 -5.13 -1.53 -17.28
CA LEU A 283 -4.80 -1.96 -18.65
C LEU A 283 -5.91 -1.63 -19.65
N PHE A 284 -7.17 -1.85 -19.27
CA PHE A 284 -8.32 -1.73 -20.17
C PHE A 284 -8.90 -0.32 -20.21
N ASP A 285 -8.95 0.41 -19.10
CA ASP A 285 -9.45 1.78 -19.00
C ASP A 285 -8.34 2.79 -19.28
N ASP A 286 -7.24 2.76 -18.52
CA ASP A 286 -6.23 3.82 -18.59
C ASP A 286 -5.36 3.75 -19.85
N TRP A 287 -4.91 2.54 -20.21
CA TRP A 287 -4.00 2.32 -21.33
C TRP A 287 -4.74 2.08 -22.66
N LEU A 288 -5.61 1.06 -22.74
CA LEU A 288 -6.24 0.64 -24.00
C LEU A 288 -7.60 1.27 -24.30
N TRP A 289 -8.22 1.97 -23.34
CA TRP A 289 -9.55 2.60 -23.47
C TRP A 289 -10.61 1.63 -24.04
N LEU A 290 -10.54 0.36 -23.68
CA LEU A 290 -11.50 -0.70 -24.01
C LEU A 290 -12.79 -0.60 -23.20
N ILE A 291 -12.66 -0.15 -21.95
CA ILE A 291 -13.78 0.12 -21.05
C ILE A 291 -13.77 1.60 -20.68
N ASP A 292 -14.93 2.19 -20.41
CA ASP A 292 -15.06 3.56 -19.92
C ASP A 292 -16.09 3.59 -18.79
N PRO A 293 -15.73 3.12 -17.58
CA PRO A 293 -16.65 3.06 -16.45
C PRO A 293 -17.06 4.45 -15.95
N THR A 294 -16.31 5.50 -16.30
CA THR A 294 -16.56 6.88 -15.84
C THR A 294 -17.21 7.76 -16.90
N MET A 295 -17.42 7.24 -18.12
CA MET A 295 -18.01 7.94 -19.27
C MET A 295 -17.22 9.21 -19.63
N GLN A 296 -15.89 9.19 -19.47
CA GLN A 296 -15.04 10.37 -19.64
C GLN A 296 -14.18 10.35 -20.92
N ARG A 297 -14.11 9.23 -21.65
CA ARG A 297 -13.15 9.02 -22.75
C ARG A 297 -13.83 8.72 -24.09
N MET A 298 -14.85 7.88 -24.06
CA MET A 298 -15.71 7.60 -25.19
C MET A 298 -16.96 8.44 -24.98
N GLY A 299 -17.23 9.43 -25.84
CA GLY A 299 -18.51 10.15 -25.84
C GLY A 299 -19.66 9.24 -26.28
N MET A 300 -19.87 8.14 -25.57
CA MET A 300 -21.01 7.23 -25.62
C MET A 300 -21.69 7.27 -24.26
#